data_AF-L9VHS0-F1
#
_entry.id   AF-L9VHS0-F1
#
_cell.length_a   1.000
_cell.length_b   1.000
_cell.length_c   1.000
_cell.angle_alpha   90.00
_cell.angle_beta   90.00
_cell.angle_gamma   90.00
#
_symmetry.space_group_name_H-M   'P 1'
#
loop_
_entity.id
_entity.type
_entity.pdbx_description
1 polymer ?
#
loop_
_entity_poly.entity_id
_entity_poly.type
_entity_poly.pdbx_seq_one_letter_code
_entity_poly.pdbx_strand_id
1 'polypeptide(L)' 'MRELLESDTGFYYAVGVFTILVFLLALAVLAMVNPSGIGAIELGGLVVGFFVFMLVFFVSVAVHRLEERNEL' A
#
# COMPACT_ATOMS: atom_id res chain seq x y z
N MET A 1 -13.75 -14.28 -4.71
CA MET A 1 -12.61 -13.75 -5.48
C MET A 1 -13.05 -13.09 -6.78
N ARG A 2 -13.97 -13.67 -7.58
CA ARG A 2 -14.48 -13.00 -8.81
C ARG A 2 -15.17 -11.66 -8.55
N GLU A 3 -16.06 -11.59 -7.57
CA GLU A 3 -16.79 -10.33 -7.24
C GLU A 3 -15.88 -9.17 -6.79
N LEU A 4 -14.73 -9.46 -6.16
CA LEU A 4 -13.74 -8.46 -5.76
C LEU A 4 -12.89 -7.96 -6.93
N LEU A 5 -12.82 -8.72 -8.02
CA LEU A 5 -12.08 -8.36 -9.24
C LEU A 5 -12.96 -7.73 -10.32
N GLU A 6 -14.29 -7.89 -10.23
CA GLU A 6 -15.27 -7.23 -11.11
C GLU A 6 -15.67 -5.83 -10.62
N SER A 7 -15.41 -5.50 -9.35
CA SER A 7 -15.50 -4.13 -8.84
C SER A 7 -14.13 -3.46 -8.98
N ASP A 8 -14.03 -2.40 -9.79
CA ASP A 8 -12.80 -1.61 -9.96
C ASP A 8 -12.23 -1.17 -8.60
N THR A 9 -13.10 -0.75 -7.68
CA THR A 9 -12.76 -0.42 -6.31
C THR A 9 -12.16 -1.61 -5.52
N GLY A 10 -12.76 -2.81 -5.64
CA GLY A 10 -12.27 -4.02 -4.97
C GLY A 10 -10.87 -4.45 -5.45
N PHE A 11 -10.61 -4.28 -6.74
CA PHE A 11 -9.30 -4.53 -7.34
C PHE A 11 -8.24 -3.58 -6.78
N TYR A 12 -8.54 -2.28 -6.67
CA TYR A 12 -7.60 -1.31 -6.10
C TYR A 12 -7.25 -1.63 -4.64
N TYR A 13 -8.22 -2.06 -3.82
CA TYR A 13 -7.91 -2.52 -2.46
C TYR A 13 -6.99 -3.74 -2.44
N ALA A 14 -7.21 -4.71 -3.34
CA ALA A 14 -6.35 -5.89 -3.45
C ALA A 14 -4.91 -5.52 -3.85
N VAL A 15 -4.75 -4.60 -4.81
CA VAL A 15 -3.43 -4.05 -5.21
C VAL A 15 -2.77 -3.32 -4.05
N GLY A 16 -3.53 -2.55 -3.26
CA GLY A 16 -3.01 -1.85 -2.09
C GLY A 16 -2.48 -2.81 -1.04
N VAL A 17 -3.24 -3.86 -0.71
CA VAL A 17 -2.82 -4.92 0.22
C VAL A 17 -1.59 -5.66 -0.31
N PHE A 18 -1.59 -6.03 -1.59
CA PHE A 18 -0.45 -6.69 -2.22
C PHE A 18 0.82 -5.84 -2.13
N THR A 19 0.72 -4.55 -2.42
CA THR A 19 1.85 -3.60 -2.34
C THR A 19 2.41 -3.52 -0.92
N ILE A 20 1.55 -3.49 0.10
CA ILE A 20 1.96 -3.53 1.51
C ILE A 20 2.72 -4.82 1.83
N LEU A 21 2.21 -5.97 1.39
CA LEU A 21 2.86 -7.26 1.63
C LEU A 21 4.24 -7.33 0.97
N VAL A 22 4.38 -6.85 -0.26
CA VAL A 22 5.68 -6.78 -0.95
C VAL A 22 6.65 -5.88 -0.19
N PHE A 23 6.19 -4.73 0.30
CA PHE A 23 7.02 -3.82 1.08
C PHE A 23 7.49 -4.46 2.39
N LEU A 24 6.59 -5.09 3.14
CA LEU A 24 6.93 -5.78 4.39
C LEU A 24 7.90 -6.96 4.15
N LEU A 25 7.71 -7.70 3.06
CA LEU A 25 8.61 -8.77 2.66
C LEU A 25 10.00 -8.22 2.34
N ALA A 26 10.09 -7.12 1.60
CA ALA A 26 11.35 -6.46 1.29
C ALA A 26 12.07 -5.98 2.56
N LEU A 27 11.33 -5.40 3.52
CA LEU A 27 11.88 -5.03 4.82
C LEU A 27 12.38 -6.24 5.62
N ALA A 28 11.65 -7.34 5.61
CA ALA A 28 12.07 -8.58 6.28
C ALA A 28 13.37 -9.12 5.67
N VAL A 29 13.46 -9.17 4.33
CA VAL A 29 14.68 -9.57 3.61
C VAL A 29 15.84 -8.64 3.96
N LEU A 30 15.60 -7.33 3.96
CA LEU A 30 16.61 -6.33 4.27
C LEU A 30 17.15 -6.48 5.70
N ALA A 31 16.27 -6.71 6.67
CA ALA A 31 16.64 -6.97 8.06
C ALA A 31 17.46 -8.26 8.22
N MET A 32 17.17 -9.30 7.43
CA MET A 32 17.92 -10.56 7.46
C MET A 32 19.31 -10.44 6.81
N VAL A 33 19.42 -9.72 5.69
CA VAL A 33 20.65 -9.62 4.91
C VAL A 33 21.61 -8.54 5.46
N ASN A 34 21.07 -7.45 5.98
CA ASN A 34 21.85 -6.30 6.48
C ASN A 34 21.31 -5.78 7.83
N PRO A 35 21.43 -6.56 8.92
CA PRO A 35 20.85 -6.22 10.23
C PRO A 35 21.38 -4.92 10.86
N SER A 36 22.55 -4.44 10.43
CA SER A 36 23.16 -3.18 10.89
C SER A 36 23.40 -2.18 9.77
N GLY A 37 22.83 -2.40 8.58
CA GLY A 37 23.19 -1.64 7.37
C GLY A 37 22.45 -0.32 7.18
N ILE A 38 21.36 -0.07 7.90
CA ILE A 38 20.51 1.12 7.74
C ILE A 38 20.30 1.79 9.09
N GLY A 39 20.51 3.11 9.14
CA GLY A 39 20.26 3.91 10.33
C GLY A 39 18.77 3.99 10.67
N ALA A 40 18.45 4.14 11.96
CA ALA A 40 17.07 4.21 12.43
C ALA A 40 16.27 5.36 11.79
N ILE A 41 16.92 6.49 11.50
CA ILE A 41 16.29 7.64 10.85
C ILE A 41 15.94 7.33 9.39
N GLU A 42 16.84 6.68 8.66
CA GLU A 42 16.64 6.32 7.25
C GLU A 42 15.53 5.28 7.11
N LEU A 43 15.56 4.26 7.98
CA LEU A 43 14.50 3.24 8.03
C LEU A 43 13.16 3.84 8.44
N GLY A 44 13.15 4.72 9.45
CA GLY A 44 11.96 5.44 9.87
C GLY A 44 11.37 6.28 8.74
N GLY A 45 12.21 7.03 8.02
CA GLY A 45 11.80 7.81 6.85
C GLY A 45 11.22 6.94 5.73
N LEU A 46 11.85 5.80 5.43
CA LEU A 46 11.36 4.84 4.44
C LEU A 46 9.96 4.31 4.79
N VAL A 47 9.79 3.85 6.03
CA VAL A 47 8.53 3.29 6.52
C VAL A 47 7.44 4.37 6.52
N VAL A 48 7.71 5.54 7.09
CA VAL A 48 6.75 6.65 7.14
C VAL A 48 6.38 7.12 5.72
N GLY A 49 7.36 7.30 4.84
CA GLY A 49 7.14 7.68 3.45
C GLY A 49 6.26 6.68 2.70
N PHE A 50 6.50 5.38 2.90
CA PHE A 50 5.66 4.33 2.33
C PHE A 50 4.21 4.39 2.85
N PHE A 51 4.02 4.58 4.16
CA PHE A 51 2.67 4.71 4.72
C PHE A 51 1.93 5.96 4.23
N VAL A 52 2.62 7.09 4.08
CA VAL A 52 2.05 8.30 3.48
C VAL A 52 1.65 8.07 2.03
N PHE A 53 2.51 7.40 1.24
CA PHE A 53 2.19 7.03 -0.13
C PHE A 53 0.95 6.12 -0.21
N MET A 54 0.88 5.09 0.64
CA MET A 54 -0.28 4.19 0.71
C MET A 54 -1.55 4.91 1.15
N LEU A 55 -1.44 5.89 2.07
CA LEU A 55 -2.56 6.71 2.49
C LEU A 55 -3.12 7.50 1.30
N VAL A 56 -2.27 8.16 0.52
CA VAL A 56 -2.69 8.89 -0.69
C VAL A 56 -3.38 7.93 -1.66
N PHE A 57 -2.80 6.76 -1.91
CA PHE A 57 -3.40 5.73 -2.76
C PHE A 57 -4.82 5.36 -2.30
N PHE A 58 -5.02 5.04 -1.02
CA PHE A 58 -6.35 4.66 -0.52
C PHE A 58 -7.34 5.83 -0.51
N VAL A 59 -6.87 7.06 -0.29
CA VAL A 59 -7.72 8.25 -0.41
C VAL A 59 -8.19 8.42 -1.86
N SER A 60 -7.31 8.26 -2.85
CA SER A 60 -7.68 8.31 -4.26
C SER A 60 -8.73 7.25 -4.62
N VAL A 61 -8.57 6.02 -4.13
CA VAL A 61 -9.55 4.94 -4.33
C VAL A 61 -10.88 5.28 -3.65
N ALA A 62 -10.84 5.85 -2.45
CA ALA A 62 -12.05 6.26 -1.74
C ALA A 62 -12.81 7.38 -2.48
N VAL A 63 -12.09 8.36 -3.04
CA VAL A 63 -12.67 9.42 -3.87
C VAL A 63 -13.31 8.82 -5.13
N HIS A 64 -12.60 7.95 -5.84
CA HIS A 64 -13.12 7.30 -7.04
C HIS A 64 -14.43 6.54 -6.77
N ARG A 65 -14.48 5.78 -5.67
CA ARG A 65 -15.70 5.09 -5.23
C ARG A 65 -16.85 6.06 -4.89
N LEU A 66 -16.55 7.24 -4.35
CA LEU A 66 -17.55 8.26 -4.04
C LEU A 66 -18.09 8.92 -5.31
N GLU A 67 -17.25 9.13 -6.32
CA GLU A 67 -17.64 9.62 -7.64
C GLU A 67 -18.60 8.64 -8.32
N GLU A 68 -18.24 7.35 -8.41
CA GLU A 68 -19.11 6.30 -8.97
C GLU A 68 -20.49 6.25 -8.29
N ARG A 69 -20.56 6.49 -6.98
CA ARG A 69 -21.82 6.51 -6.23
C ARG A 69 -22.69 7.73 -6.47
N ASN A 70 -22.12 8.86 -6.87
CA ASN A 70 -22.85 10.10 -7.11
C ASN A 70 -23.37 10.22 -8.56
N GLU A 71 -22.83 9.42 -9.48
CA GLU A 71 -23.27 9.36 -10.88
C GLU A 71 -24.44 8.37 -11.12
N LEU A 72 -24.84 7.61 -10.09
CA LEU A 72 -25.98 6.67 -10.08
C LEU A 72 -27.21 7.28 -9.39
#